data_AF-A0A519RXV4-F1
#
_entry.id   AF-A0A519RXV4-F1
#
_cell.length_a   1.000
_cell.length_b   1.000
_cell.length_c   1.000
_cell.angle_alpha   90.00
_cell.angle_beta   90.00
_cell.angle_gamma   90.00
#
_symmetry.space_group_name_H-M   'P 1'
#
loop_
_entity.id
_entity.type
_entity.pdbx_description
1 polymer ?
#
loop_
_entity_poly.entity_id
_entity_poly.type
_entity_poly.pdbx_seq_one_letter_code
_entity_poly.pdbx_strand_id
1 'polypeptide(L)'
;MSADDLLAELTACFEHELYPGDDNLVTNNEPGYDLEALQIRDTFMVHTWQTLPDELMLYEQSGYHFLSKRGLKYYLTAYLGFAVRAYAEADSIPDGLILSLTLPTAQGDLTT
;
A
#
# COMPACT_ATOMS: atom_id res chain seq x y z
N MET A 1 5.74 -14.68 18.75
CA MET A 1 5.21 -14.78 17.38
C MET A 1 6.39 -14.73 16.44
N SER A 2 6.51 -15.71 15.53
CA SER A 2 7.53 -15.72 14.49
C SER A 2 7.11 -14.83 13.31
N ALA A 3 8.04 -14.54 12.39
CA ALA A 3 7.71 -13.83 11.15
C ALA A 3 6.70 -14.64 10.31
N ASP A 4 6.85 -15.97 10.26
CA ASP A 4 5.95 -16.86 9.54
C ASP A 4 4.54 -16.86 10.14
N ASP A 5 4.41 -16.85 11.47
CA ASP A 5 3.12 -16.72 12.15
C ASP A 5 2.42 -15.41 11.77
N LEU A 6 3.17 -14.30 11.76
CA LEU A 6 2.64 -12.98 11.41
C LEU A 6 2.22 -12.90 9.93
N LEU A 7 3.00 -13.49 9.02
CA LEU A 7 2.66 -13.56 7.60
C LEU A 7 1.39 -14.39 7.36
N ALA A 8 1.22 -15.49 8.09
CA ALA A 8 0.00 -16.28 8.05
C ALA A 8 -1.21 -15.49 8.56
N GLU A 9 -1.06 -14.75 9.65
CA GLU A 9 -2.12 -13.88 10.19
C GLU A 9 -2.51 -12.76 9.21
N LEU A 10 -1.51 -12.08 8.63
CA LEU A 10 -1.73 -11.06 7.59
C LEU A 10 -2.46 -11.64 6.38
N THR A 11 -2.08 -12.84 5.93
CA THR A 11 -2.76 -13.49 4.80
C THR A 11 -4.22 -13.78 5.13
N ALA A 12 -4.50 -14.36 6.30
CA ALA A 12 -5.85 -14.70 6.73
C ALA A 12 -6.74 -13.46 6.92
N CYS A 13 -6.21 -12.35 7.45
CA CYS A 13 -7.00 -11.13 7.65
C CYS A 13 -7.50 -10.49 6.35
N PHE A 14 -6.81 -10.70 5.24
CA PHE A 14 -7.08 -10.03 3.96
C PHE A 14 -7.41 -11.00 2.81
N GLU A 15 -7.56 -12.30 3.09
CA GLU A 15 -7.84 -13.32 2.08
C GLU A 15 -9.12 -13.04 1.27
N HIS A 16 -10.06 -12.32 1.86
CA HIS A 16 -11.35 -11.94 1.26
C HIS A 16 -11.40 -10.49 0.78
N GLU A 17 -10.28 -9.77 0.80
CA GLU A 17 -10.26 -8.39 0.30
C GLU A 17 -10.46 -8.38 -1.21
N LEU A 18 -11.52 -7.68 -1.64
CA LEU A 18 -11.92 -7.66 -3.04
C LEU A 18 -11.09 -6.66 -3.83
N TYR A 19 -10.69 -7.06 -5.03
CA TYR A 19 -10.06 -6.15 -5.98
C TYR A 19 -11.00 -4.96 -6.25
N PRO A 20 -10.53 -3.71 -6.10
CA PRO A 20 -11.41 -2.55 -6.18
C PRO A 20 -11.81 -2.17 -7.62
N GLY A 21 -11.18 -2.80 -8.63
CA GLY A 21 -11.29 -2.43 -10.04
C GLY A 21 -10.27 -1.36 -10.43
N ASP A 22 -9.79 -1.40 -11.67
CA ASP A 22 -8.67 -0.60 -12.17
C ASP A 22 -8.89 0.90 -11.96
N ASP A 23 -10.13 1.38 -12.21
CA ASP A 23 -10.52 2.78 -12.03
C ASP A 23 -10.54 3.26 -10.59
N ASN A 24 -10.48 2.34 -9.62
CA ASN A 24 -10.50 2.65 -8.19
C ASN A 24 -9.16 2.39 -7.51
N LEU A 25 -8.10 2.04 -8.26
CA LEU A 25 -6.79 1.77 -7.69
C LEU A 25 -6.12 3.01 -7.14
N VAL A 26 -6.18 4.12 -7.86
CA VAL A 26 -5.47 5.38 -7.53
C VAL A 26 -6.43 6.51 -7.20
N THR A 27 -5.92 7.54 -6.52
CA THR A 27 -6.72 8.68 -6.06
C THR A 27 -7.26 9.52 -7.21
N ASN A 28 -6.50 9.67 -8.29
CA ASN A 28 -6.93 10.31 -9.51
C ASN A 28 -6.54 9.45 -10.73
N ASN A 29 -7.54 9.14 -11.54
CA ASN A 29 -7.38 8.33 -12.75
C ASN A 29 -7.63 9.13 -14.05
N GLU A 30 -7.73 10.46 -13.96
CA GLU A 30 -7.97 11.34 -15.09
C GLU A 30 -6.75 11.38 -16.04
N PRO A 31 -6.92 11.06 -17.33
CA PRO A 31 -5.82 11.10 -18.29
C PRO A 31 -5.14 12.47 -18.34
N GLY A 32 -3.81 12.47 -18.14
CA GLY A 32 -2.98 13.68 -18.24
C GLY A 32 -3.00 14.58 -17.01
N TYR A 33 -3.70 14.21 -15.93
CA TYR A 33 -3.67 14.96 -14.68
C TYR A 33 -2.50 14.58 -13.79
N ASP A 34 -2.37 13.29 -13.46
CA ASP A 34 -1.31 12.76 -12.60
C ASP A 34 -0.68 11.55 -13.27
N LEU A 35 0.44 11.80 -13.96
CA LEU A 35 1.14 10.76 -14.71
C LEU A 35 1.74 9.68 -13.81
N GLU A 36 2.14 10.05 -12.58
CA GLU A 36 2.71 9.11 -11.61
C GLU A 36 1.62 8.19 -11.06
N ALA A 37 0.45 8.72 -10.71
CA ALA A 37 -0.69 7.90 -10.32
C ALA A 37 -1.11 6.92 -11.43
N LEU A 38 -1.16 7.38 -12.69
CA LEU A 38 -1.49 6.51 -13.83
C LEU A 38 -0.43 5.41 -14.02
N GLN A 39 0.85 5.73 -13.85
CA GLN A 39 1.92 4.72 -13.88
C GLN A 39 1.76 3.69 -12.75
N ILE A 40 1.50 4.13 -11.51
CA ILE A 40 1.26 3.21 -10.39
C ILE A 40 0.06 2.30 -10.67
N ARG A 41 -1.05 2.85 -11.17
CA ARG A 41 -2.22 2.05 -11.57
C ARG A 41 -1.82 0.97 -12.57
N ASP A 42 -1.17 1.35 -13.67
CA ASP A 42 -0.84 0.44 -14.77
C ASP A 42 0.14 -0.65 -14.34
N THR A 43 1.09 -0.28 -13.50
CA THR A 43 2.06 -1.19 -12.90
C THR A 43 1.40 -2.18 -11.95
N PHE A 44 0.47 -1.74 -11.10
CA PHE A 44 -0.12 -2.59 -10.06
C PHE A 44 -1.28 -3.45 -10.59
N MET A 45 -2.12 -2.94 -11.51
CA MET A 45 -3.37 -3.61 -11.94
C MET A 45 -3.16 -5.00 -12.56
N VAL A 46 -1.97 -5.29 -13.07
CA VAL A 46 -1.62 -6.61 -13.63
C VAL A 46 -1.23 -7.64 -12.56
N HIS A 47 -1.17 -7.23 -11.30
CA HIS A 47 -0.81 -8.06 -10.15
C HIS A 47 -1.91 -8.07 -9.10
N THR A 48 -2.18 -9.24 -8.51
CA THR A 48 -2.92 -9.29 -7.25
C THR A 48 -1.98 -8.96 -6.09
N TRP A 49 -2.51 -8.66 -4.90
CA TRP A 49 -1.66 -8.42 -3.73
C TRP A 49 -0.80 -9.65 -3.37
N GLN A 50 -1.26 -10.87 -3.69
CA GLN A 50 -0.50 -12.11 -3.49
C GLN A 50 0.66 -12.29 -4.48
N THR A 51 0.54 -11.72 -5.68
CA THR A 51 1.50 -11.92 -6.78
C THR A 51 2.35 -10.69 -7.06
N LEU A 52 2.20 -9.62 -6.27
CA LEU A 52 2.96 -8.38 -6.44
C LEU A 52 4.45 -8.66 -6.17
N PRO A 53 5.35 -8.45 -7.15
CA PRO A 53 6.76 -8.78 -6.98
C PRO A 53 7.46 -7.89 -5.95
N ASP A 54 8.33 -8.46 -5.12
CA ASP A 54 9.14 -7.71 -4.15
C ASP A 54 10.04 -6.67 -4.85
N GLU A 55 10.61 -6.98 -6.03
CA GLU A 55 11.39 -6.03 -6.83
C GLU A 55 10.58 -4.80 -7.25
N LEU A 56 9.29 -5.00 -7.53
CA LEU A 56 8.39 -3.93 -7.91
C LEU A 56 8.05 -3.06 -6.70
N MET A 57 7.82 -3.67 -5.53
CA MET A 57 7.64 -2.93 -4.28
C MET A 57 8.90 -2.14 -3.89
N LEU A 58 10.09 -2.67 -4.20
CA LEU A 58 11.36 -1.97 -3.99
C LEU A 58 11.56 -0.81 -4.96
N TYR A 59 11.07 -0.92 -6.19
CA TYR A 59 11.17 0.15 -7.18
C TYR A 59 10.11 1.24 -6.94
N GLU A 60 8.87 0.85 -6.62
CA GLU A 60 7.72 1.72 -6.38
C GLU A 60 7.42 1.87 -4.87
N GLN A 61 8.46 2.03 -4.03
CA GLN A 61 8.31 2.05 -2.56
C GLN A 61 7.31 3.09 -2.10
N SER A 62 7.33 4.30 -2.68
CA SER A 62 6.42 5.40 -2.37
C SER A 62 5.09 5.32 -3.13
N GLY A 63 4.89 4.30 -3.97
CA GLY A 63 3.71 4.11 -4.82
C GLY A 63 2.39 4.07 -4.04
N TYR A 64 2.43 3.62 -2.79
CA TYR A 64 1.24 3.56 -1.93
C TYR A 64 0.59 4.93 -1.68
N HIS A 65 1.34 6.04 -1.82
CA HIS A 65 0.79 7.39 -1.68
C HIS A 65 -0.19 7.76 -2.81
N PHE A 66 -0.05 7.16 -3.99
CA PHE A 66 -0.93 7.40 -5.12
C PHE A 66 -2.19 6.52 -5.07
N LEU A 67 -2.16 5.43 -4.30
CA LEU A 67 -3.29 4.53 -4.17
C LEU A 67 -4.47 5.24 -3.52
N SER A 68 -5.67 4.98 -4.05
CA SER A 68 -6.91 5.35 -3.37
C SER A 68 -7.02 4.60 -2.05
N LYS A 69 -7.94 5.01 -1.15
CA LYS A 69 -8.21 4.23 0.06
C LYS A 69 -8.55 2.76 -0.23
N ARG A 70 -9.23 2.49 -1.35
CA ARG A 70 -9.61 1.13 -1.77
C ARG A 70 -8.42 0.38 -2.36
N GLY A 71 -7.59 1.06 -3.17
CA GLY A 71 -6.35 0.50 -3.71
C GLY A 71 -5.35 0.16 -2.61
N LEU A 72 -5.13 1.10 -1.67
CA LEU A 72 -4.25 0.89 -0.52
C LEU A 72 -4.75 -0.26 0.33
N LYS A 73 -6.05 -0.33 0.64
CA LYS A 73 -6.61 -1.45 1.40
C LYS A 73 -6.36 -2.81 0.73
N TYR A 74 -6.48 -2.89 -0.59
CA TYR A 74 -6.23 -4.12 -1.35
C TYR A 74 -4.75 -4.53 -1.34
N TYR A 75 -3.83 -3.61 -1.58
CA TYR A 75 -2.37 -3.90 -1.59
C TYR A 75 -1.70 -3.82 -0.22
N LEU A 76 -2.43 -3.45 0.83
CA LEU A 76 -1.87 -3.28 2.18
C LEU A 76 -1.15 -4.55 2.65
N THR A 77 -1.71 -5.72 2.38
CA THR A 77 -1.12 -7.01 2.75
C THR A 77 0.20 -7.28 2.03
N ALA A 78 0.34 -6.82 0.78
CA ALA A 78 1.60 -6.94 0.05
C ALA A 78 2.69 -6.10 0.72
N TYR A 79 2.39 -4.84 1.03
CA TYR A 79 3.33 -3.93 1.71
C TYR A 79 3.68 -4.40 3.13
N LEU A 80 2.69 -4.83 3.93
CA LEU A 80 2.93 -5.37 5.26
C LEU A 80 3.74 -6.67 5.20
N GLY A 81 3.41 -7.55 4.26
CA GLY A 81 4.14 -8.80 4.04
C GLY A 81 5.59 -8.55 3.64
N PHE A 82 5.83 -7.57 2.77
CA PHE A 82 7.18 -7.17 2.38
C PHE A 82 7.96 -6.61 3.56
N ALA A 83 7.37 -5.71 4.34
CA ALA A 83 7.98 -5.17 5.55
C ALA A 83 8.35 -6.24 6.59
N VAL A 84 7.57 -7.31 6.69
CA VAL A 84 7.87 -8.45 7.59
C VAL A 84 8.98 -9.34 7.04
N ARG A 85 8.99 -9.63 5.73
CA ARG A 85 9.99 -10.51 5.09
C ARG A 85 11.35 -9.85 4.89
N ALA A 86 11.36 -8.56 4.58
CA ALA A 86 12.51 -7.82 4.08
C ALA A 86 12.55 -6.41 4.71
N TYR A 87 12.56 -6.34 6.04
CA TYR A 87 12.43 -5.07 6.79
C TYR A 87 13.49 -4.03 6.42
N ALA A 88 14.75 -4.45 6.18
CA ALA A 88 15.82 -3.54 5.84
C ALA A 88 15.65 -2.95 4.43
N GLU A 89 15.17 -3.77 3.49
CA GLU A 89 14.89 -3.39 2.10
C GLU A 89 13.60 -2.58 1.98
N ALA A 90 12.64 -2.79 2.88
CA ALA A 90 11.38 -2.06 2.93
C ALA A 90 11.57 -0.58 3.30
N ASP A 91 12.71 -0.21 3.88
CA ASP A 91 13.14 1.17 4.16
C ASP A 91 12.00 2.06 4.72
N SER A 92 11.42 2.92 3.89
CA SER A 92 10.40 3.90 4.28
C SER A 92 8.95 3.38 4.29
N ILE A 93 8.69 2.17 3.77
CA ILE A 93 7.34 1.58 3.69
C ILE A 93 6.67 1.48 5.06
N PRO A 94 7.30 0.93 6.13
CA PRO A 94 6.65 0.81 7.42
C PRO A 94 6.22 2.17 8.00
N ASP A 95 7.10 3.16 7.92
CA ASP A 95 6.84 4.53 8.41
C ASP A 95 5.72 5.18 7.62
N GLY A 96 5.73 5.02 6.29
CA GLY A 96 4.71 5.52 5.38
C GLY A 96 3.33 4.90 5.61
N LEU A 97 3.28 3.60 5.87
CA LEU A 97 2.04 2.91 6.22
C LEU A 97 1.51 3.38 7.57
N ILE A 98 2.37 3.52 8.59
CA ILE A 98 1.95 4.04 9.91
C ILE A 98 1.35 5.43 9.73
N LEU A 99 2.01 6.33 8.99
CA LEU A 99 1.50 7.67 8.71
C LEU A 99 0.15 7.64 7.98
N SER A 100 -0.04 6.72 7.04
CA SER A 100 -1.25 6.62 6.21
C SER A 100 -2.44 5.99 6.96
N LEU A 101 -2.16 5.09 7.91
CA LEU A 101 -3.18 4.33 8.65
C LEU A 101 -3.51 4.91 10.02
N THR A 102 -2.67 5.79 10.55
CA THR A 102 -2.95 6.51 11.79
C THR A 102 -3.61 7.84 11.49
N LEU A 103 -4.60 8.22 12.31
CA LEU A 103 -5.17 9.56 12.23
C LEU A 103 -4.03 10.57 12.50
N PRO A 104 -4.02 11.75 11.84
CA PRO A 104 -3.15 12.82 12.28
C PRO A 104 -3.41 13.02 13.77
N THR A 105 -2.39 12.88 14.61
CA THR A 105 -2.48 13.25 16.03
C THR A 105 -3.11 14.63 16.04
N ALA A 106 -4.27 14.77 16.69
CA ALA A 106 -4.99 16.02 16.75
C ALA A 106 -3.97 17.12 17.06
N GLN A 107 -3.66 17.92 16.03
CA GLN A 107 -2.79 19.06 16.20
C GLN A 107 -3.62 19.98 17.06
N GLY A 108 -3.31 19.98 18.37
CA GLY A 108 -4.08 20.70 19.35
C GLY A 108 -4.31 22.11 18.84
N ASP A 109 -5.55 22.57 19.00
CA ASP A 109 -5.96 23.94 18.76
C ASP A 109 -4.95 24.90 19.39
N LEU A 110 -3.95 25.34 18.61
CA LEU A 110 -3.17 26.53 18.90
C LEU A 110 -3.84 27.67 18.13
N THR A 111 -5.11 27.89 18.45
CA THR A 111 -5.75 29.19 18.33
C THR A 111 -5.67 29.88 19.68
N THR A 112 -4.63 30.70 19.87
CA THR A 112 -4.69 32.07 20.42
C THR A 112 -3.29 32.66 20.43
#